data_AF-A0A2T4Y926-F1
#
_entry.id   AF-A0A2T4Y926-F1
#
_cell.length_a   1.000
_cell.length_b   1.000
_cell.length_c   1.000
_cell.angle_alpha   90.00
_cell.angle_beta   90.00
_cell.angle_gamma   90.00
#
_symmetry.space_group_name_H-M   'P 1'
#
loop_
_entity.id
_entity.type
_entity.pdbx_description
1 polymer ?
#
loop_
_entity_poly.entity_id
_entity_poly.type
_entity_poly.pdbx_seq_one_letter_code
_entity_poly.pdbx_strand_id
1 'polypeptide(L)'
;MALRMARPIKRGTSANWLLKVRVPSDIIDKVQGHVVLPIGGRRTPVAISAGYVEVSLRTSDPDEAALRYAEAHDALLQHWKAVKTGPKPVSKRQAVALSADAYRERISEIDDASMVAEREAMNAEFDEFIVRRAETESEERDQLVLGWFEDVIAEQGVDFIAVIAALLPGSFPADQEDLALESRYGARVDAALALRGAQCDDASRPSLLKEFRRAELAGSKALGRMLEGDFSDEEKPAYFPPFEPPQPPVAASARVQAPASEGGDGMSIAQLFKAMREAMLEFVKPSTLRRYQSTIEKLSAFTDHADFRTLTRERVKEWIKHRTTEEGISKKTVRNNDLVAVQSVLNFATTDEGGERLKKNPIQGLTIKLPRASKTKHERRLYHEEIVSILKAANAVEIGGRYPKSSAGNRWTPWLAAYSGARIQELVSLEAEHIRNEGGAWVMDLTKTKMDEDRTVPLHEHVIAIGFLDYVRSVGKGPLFIDPPEVSGRTEAASRDASEVRASGVAVFMRSKAKLRKNVDPNHGWRGTWKSIAASLGIEERYRDAITGHTPGSVGRKYEAPTTAELVEVMQKFRRYAV
;
A
#
# COMPACT_ATOMS: atom_id res chain seq x y z
N MET A 1 -48.39 3.52 -6.54
CA MET A 1 -47.41 2.69 -7.26
C MET A 1 -46.73 1.77 -6.25
N ALA A 2 -46.91 0.46 -6.37
CA ALA A 2 -46.17 -0.49 -5.54
C ALA A 2 -44.68 -0.38 -5.87
N LEU A 3 -43.84 -0.10 -4.87
CA LEU A 3 -42.38 -0.12 -5.01
C LEU A 3 -41.98 -1.54 -5.45
N ARG A 4 -41.57 -1.67 -6.71
CA ARG A 4 -41.09 -2.92 -7.29
C ARG A 4 -39.83 -3.30 -6.51
N MET A 5 -39.91 -4.31 -5.64
CA MET A 5 -38.74 -4.80 -4.92
C MET A 5 -37.67 -5.24 -5.92
N ALA A 6 -36.41 -4.93 -5.62
CA ALA A 6 -35.27 -5.35 -6.42
C ALA A 6 -35.23 -6.89 -6.45
N ARG A 7 -35.07 -7.49 -7.63
CA ARG A 7 -35.19 -8.94 -7.86
C ARG A 7 -34.07 -9.44 -8.80
N PRO A 8 -33.71 -10.74 -8.72
CA PRO A 8 -32.83 -11.37 -9.70
C PRO A 8 -33.35 -11.16 -11.13
N ILE A 9 -32.45 -10.89 -12.08
CA ILE A 9 -32.78 -10.67 -13.49
C ILE A 9 -32.30 -11.87 -14.32
N LYS A 10 -33.18 -12.42 -15.16
CA LYS A 10 -32.81 -13.49 -16.10
C LYS A 10 -32.19 -12.87 -17.35
N ARG A 11 -30.98 -13.31 -17.73
CA ARG A 11 -30.33 -12.87 -18.98
C ARG A 11 -30.92 -13.65 -20.15
N GLY A 12 -31.14 -13.00 -21.30
CA GLY A 12 -31.64 -13.69 -22.50
C GLY A 12 -30.66 -14.73 -23.09
N THR A 13 -29.38 -14.67 -22.72
CA THR A 13 -28.29 -15.47 -23.30
C THR A 13 -27.64 -16.45 -22.32
N SER A 14 -28.14 -16.58 -21.09
CA SER A 14 -27.57 -17.48 -20.07
C SER A 14 -28.68 -18.09 -19.23
N ALA A 15 -28.50 -19.36 -18.84
CA ALA A 15 -29.40 -20.04 -17.91
C ALA A 15 -29.33 -19.45 -16.49
N ASN A 16 -28.24 -18.74 -16.15
CA ASN A 16 -28.00 -18.21 -14.82
C ASN A 16 -28.67 -16.85 -14.57
N TRP A 17 -29.17 -16.66 -13.35
CA TRP A 17 -29.72 -15.39 -12.88
C TRP A 17 -28.62 -14.36 -12.54
N LEU A 18 -28.96 -13.08 -12.63
CA LEU A 18 -28.05 -11.95 -12.41
C LEU A 18 -28.51 -11.05 -11.25
N LEU A 19 -27.56 -10.51 -10.51
CA LEU A 19 -27.73 -9.27 -9.78
C LEU A 19 -27.33 -8.12 -10.70
N LYS A 20 -28.21 -7.13 -10.88
CA LYS A 20 -27.90 -5.87 -11.57
C LYS A 20 -28.50 -4.71 -10.78
N VAL A 21 -27.64 -3.86 -10.23
CA VAL A 21 -28.04 -2.77 -9.35
C VAL A 21 -27.34 -1.49 -9.78
N ARG A 22 -28.09 -0.40 -9.86
CA ARG A 22 -27.54 0.92 -10.21
C ARG A 22 -26.81 1.50 -8.99
N VAL A 23 -25.65 2.09 -9.24
CA VAL A 23 -24.92 2.88 -8.24
C VAL A 23 -25.76 4.11 -7.87
N PRO A 24 -25.97 4.40 -6.57
CA PRO A 24 -26.70 5.59 -6.15
C PRO A 24 -26.00 6.87 -6.64
N SER A 25 -26.77 7.80 -7.21
CA SER A 25 -26.24 9.01 -7.86
C SER A 25 -25.45 9.91 -6.92
N ASP A 26 -25.72 9.87 -5.61
CA ASP A 26 -25.03 10.65 -4.59
C ASP A 26 -23.64 10.12 -4.21
N ILE A 27 -23.30 8.91 -4.66
CA ILE A 27 -21.98 8.30 -4.45
C ILE A 27 -21.30 7.82 -5.72
N ILE A 28 -21.88 8.02 -6.89
CA ILE A 28 -21.36 7.49 -8.16
C ILE A 28 -19.91 7.94 -8.44
N ASP A 29 -19.55 9.15 -8.02
CA ASP A 29 -18.18 9.69 -8.16
C ASP A 29 -17.23 9.24 -7.03
N LYS A 30 -17.77 8.60 -5.98
CA LYS A 30 -17.04 8.09 -4.80
C LYS A 30 -16.75 6.60 -4.88
N VAL A 31 -17.38 5.88 -5.82
CA VAL A 31 -17.21 4.44 -6.01
C VAL A 31 -16.69 4.14 -7.41
N GLN A 32 -15.43 3.73 -7.49
CA GLN A 32 -14.75 3.29 -8.71
C GLN A 32 -14.04 1.95 -8.45
N GLY A 33 -13.85 1.14 -9.49
CA GLY A 33 -13.20 -0.16 -9.39
C GLY A 33 -14.21 -1.29 -9.15
N HIS A 34 -13.97 -2.13 -8.14
CA HIS A 34 -14.78 -3.31 -7.85
C HIS A 34 -15.39 -3.28 -6.44
N VAL A 35 -16.53 -3.94 -6.28
CA VAL A 35 -17.13 -4.29 -4.98
C VAL A 35 -17.05 -5.79 -4.77
N VAL A 36 -16.73 -6.24 -3.56
CA VAL A 36 -16.71 -7.68 -3.25
C VAL A 36 -18.08 -8.10 -2.74
N LEU A 37 -18.73 -9.04 -3.43
CA LEU A 37 -20.05 -9.56 -3.06
C LEU A 37 -19.99 -11.06 -2.72
N PRO A 38 -20.74 -11.51 -1.71
CA PRO A 38 -20.95 -12.94 -1.47
C PRO A 38 -21.84 -13.53 -2.56
N ILE A 39 -21.34 -14.53 -3.30
CA ILE A 39 -22.08 -15.22 -4.34
C ILE A 39 -21.90 -16.73 -4.16
N GLY A 40 -22.94 -17.41 -3.67
CA GLY A 40 -22.93 -18.86 -3.46
C GLY A 40 -21.77 -19.31 -2.56
N GLY A 41 -21.58 -18.63 -1.43
CA GLY A 41 -20.50 -18.91 -0.47
C GLY A 41 -19.11 -18.41 -0.88
N ARG A 42 -18.94 -17.82 -2.07
CA ARG A 42 -17.64 -17.28 -2.55
C ARG A 42 -17.61 -15.76 -2.52
N ARG A 43 -16.47 -15.19 -2.10
CA ARG A 43 -16.17 -13.76 -2.23
C ARG A 43 -15.84 -13.45 -3.68
N THR A 44 -16.72 -12.72 -4.36
CA THR A 44 -16.57 -12.44 -5.78
C THR A 44 -16.32 -10.94 -5.97
N PRO A 45 -15.15 -10.52 -6.49
CA PRO A 45 -14.96 -9.16 -6.97
C PRO A 45 -15.90 -8.88 -8.16
N VAL A 46 -16.62 -7.77 -8.10
CA VAL A 46 -17.59 -7.36 -9.13
C VAL A 46 -17.27 -5.95 -9.58
N ALA A 47 -16.99 -5.78 -10.87
CA ALA A 47 -16.70 -4.48 -11.45
C ALA A 47 -17.90 -3.53 -11.35
N ILE A 48 -17.63 -2.29 -10.96
CA ILE A 48 -18.57 -1.18 -11.07
C ILE A 48 -18.34 -0.55 -12.44
N SER A 49 -19.23 -0.81 -13.39
CA SER A 49 -19.08 -0.33 -14.78
C SER A 49 -20.35 0.39 -15.24
N ALA A 50 -20.15 1.52 -15.93
CA ALA A 50 -21.24 2.37 -16.44
C ALA A 50 -22.32 2.73 -15.39
N GLY A 51 -21.93 2.88 -14.12
CA GLY A 51 -22.85 3.17 -13.01
C GLY A 51 -23.71 1.98 -12.56
N TYR A 52 -23.32 0.75 -12.89
CA TYR A 52 -23.97 -0.49 -12.45
C TYR A 52 -22.99 -1.47 -11.82
N VAL A 53 -23.52 -2.28 -10.91
CA VAL A 53 -22.91 -3.51 -10.41
C VAL A 53 -23.71 -4.67 -11.00
N GLU A 54 -23.06 -5.46 -11.86
CA GLU A 54 -23.67 -6.59 -12.56
C GLU A 54 -22.84 -7.87 -12.32
N VAL A 55 -23.45 -8.92 -11.76
CA VAL A 55 -22.78 -10.20 -11.51
C VAL A 55 -23.73 -11.39 -11.66
N SER A 56 -23.21 -12.51 -12.15
CA SER A 56 -23.91 -13.80 -12.17
C SER A 56 -24.08 -14.36 -10.76
N LEU A 57 -25.31 -14.75 -10.43
CA LEU A 57 -25.64 -15.47 -9.20
C LEU A 57 -25.25 -16.95 -9.27
N ARG A 58 -24.72 -17.43 -10.42
CA ARG A 58 -24.18 -18.79 -10.64
C ARG A 58 -25.19 -19.90 -10.33
N THR A 59 -26.46 -19.66 -10.58
CA THR A 59 -27.50 -20.69 -10.50
C THR A 59 -28.60 -20.38 -11.51
N SER A 60 -29.20 -21.43 -12.05
CA SER A 60 -30.37 -21.37 -12.93
C SER A 60 -31.69 -21.60 -12.17
N ASP A 61 -31.60 -22.10 -10.93
CA ASP A 61 -32.73 -22.29 -10.02
C ASP A 61 -33.23 -20.93 -9.52
N PRO A 62 -34.52 -20.57 -9.74
CA PRO A 62 -35.09 -19.31 -9.29
C PRO A 62 -35.08 -19.13 -7.76
N ASP A 63 -35.27 -20.19 -6.98
CA ASP A 63 -35.36 -20.10 -5.52
C ASP A 63 -33.97 -19.88 -4.92
N GLU A 64 -32.98 -20.62 -5.41
CA GLU A 64 -31.57 -20.40 -5.03
C GLU A 64 -31.06 -19.03 -5.50
N ALA A 65 -31.47 -18.57 -6.68
CA ALA A 65 -31.14 -17.23 -7.17
C ALA A 65 -31.73 -16.13 -6.26
N ALA A 66 -32.95 -16.31 -5.74
CA ALA A 66 -33.56 -15.35 -4.83
C ALA A 66 -32.77 -15.22 -3.52
N LEU A 67 -32.31 -16.35 -2.95
CA LEU A 67 -31.47 -16.37 -1.75
C LEU A 67 -30.12 -15.69 -1.98
N ARG A 68 -29.39 -16.08 -3.03
CA ARG A 68 -28.07 -15.49 -3.38
C ARG A 68 -28.18 -14.01 -3.71
N TYR A 69 -29.27 -13.58 -4.35
CA TYR A 69 -29.52 -12.17 -4.62
C TYR A 69 -29.74 -11.37 -3.35
N ALA A 70 -30.55 -11.88 -2.40
CA ALA A 70 -30.81 -11.18 -1.15
C ALA A 70 -29.52 -10.91 -0.37
N GLU A 71 -28.66 -11.92 -0.26
CA GLU A 71 -27.36 -11.82 0.41
C GLU A 71 -26.43 -10.82 -0.30
N ALA A 72 -26.26 -10.95 -1.62
CA ALA A 72 -25.39 -10.08 -2.40
C ALA A 72 -25.91 -8.62 -2.44
N HIS A 73 -27.23 -8.44 -2.51
CA HIS A 73 -27.85 -7.13 -2.54
C HIS A 73 -27.74 -6.43 -1.18
N ASP A 74 -27.91 -7.14 -0.06
CA ASP A 74 -27.70 -6.56 1.27
C ASP A 74 -26.24 -6.12 1.47
N ALA A 75 -25.27 -6.96 1.11
CA ALA A 75 -23.85 -6.61 1.14
C ALA A 75 -23.55 -5.35 0.28
N LEU A 76 -24.18 -5.24 -0.88
CA LEU A 76 -24.04 -4.09 -1.77
C LEU A 76 -24.65 -2.80 -1.15
N LEU A 77 -25.82 -2.90 -0.52
CA LEU A 77 -26.44 -1.76 0.19
C LEU A 77 -25.60 -1.30 1.38
N GLN A 78 -25.04 -2.25 2.14
CA GLN A 78 -24.11 -1.95 3.23
C GLN A 78 -22.85 -1.25 2.71
N HIS A 79 -22.30 -1.71 1.59
CA HIS A 79 -21.17 -1.04 0.93
C HIS A 79 -21.50 0.41 0.54
N TRP A 80 -22.67 0.66 -0.06
CA TRP A 80 -23.11 2.03 -0.36
C TRP A 80 -23.26 2.88 0.90
N LYS A 81 -23.81 2.33 1.98
CA LYS A 81 -23.92 3.02 3.27
C LYS A 81 -22.54 3.39 3.82
N ALA A 82 -21.57 2.48 3.72
CA ALA A 82 -20.18 2.70 4.13
C ALA A 82 -19.56 3.90 3.41
N VAL A 83 -19.69 3.92 2.09
CA VAL A 83 -19.17 4.97 1.21
C VAL A 83 -19.79 6.32 1.55
N LYS A 84 -21.10 6.34 1.82
CA LYS A 84 -21.80 7.57 2.25
C LYS A 84 -21.29 8.07 3.60
N THR A 85 -20.99 7.16 4.53
CA THR A 85 -20.52 7.52 5.88
C THR A 85 -19.03 7.85 5.98
N GLY A 86 -18.20 7.41 5.03
CA GLY A 86 -16.75 7.62 5.01
C GLY A 86 -15.97 6.77 6.03
N PRO A 87 -14.63 6.90 6.06
CA PRO A 87 -13.76 6.18 7.00
C PRO A 87 -14.09 6.53 8.45
N LYS A 88 -14.11 5.51 9.32
CA LYS A 88 -14.36 5.67 10.75
C LYS A 88 -13.29 4.97 11.59
N PRO A 89 -13.11 5.40 12.85
CA PRO A 89 -12.34 4.63 13.81
C PRO A 89 -12.89 3.22 13.96
N VAL A 90 -12.00 2.23 14.01
CA VAL A 90 -12.36 0.83 14.24
C VAL A 90 -12.02 0.49 15.68
N SER A 91 -13.03 0.18 16.48
CA SER A 91 -12.82 -0.26 17.87
C SER A 91 -12.12 -1.62 17.92
N LYS A 92 -11.48 -1.93 19.05
CA LYS A 92 -10.86 -3.25 19.28
C LYS A 92 -11.85 -4.40 19.05
N ARG A 93 -13.10 -4.27 19.52
CA ARG A 93 -14.17 -5.26 19.34
C ARG A 93 -14.47 -5.51 17.85
N GLN A 94 -14.50 -4.44 17.05
CA GLN A 94 -14.73 -4.54 15.61
C GLN A 94 -13.53 -5.08 14.85
N ALA A 95 -12.32 -4.68 15.23
CA ALA A 95 -11.10 -5.21 14.64
C ALA A 95 -11.01 -6.73 14.83
N VAL A 96 -11.40 -7.21 16.02
CA VAL A 96 -11.52 -8.64 16.32
C VAL A 96 -12.61 -9.29 15.46
N ALA A 97 -13.81 -8.70 15.37
CA ALA A 97 -14.87 -9.24 14.51
C ALA A 97 -14.50 -9.30 13.01
N LEU A 98 -13.73 -8.32 12.53
CA LEU A 98 -13.22 -8.25 11.17
C LEU A 98 -12.16 -9.32 10.91
N SER A 99 -11.27 -9.57 11.88
CA SER A 99 -10.18 -10.55 11.73
C SER A 99 -10.62 -12.00 11.87
N ALA A 100 -11.87 -12.27 12.28
CA ALA A 100 -12.44 -13.62 12.35
C ALA A 100 -12.30 -14.40 11.04
N ASP A 101 -12.36 -13.72 9.90
CA ASP A 101 -12.21 -14.36 8.60
C ASP A 101 -10.80 -14.92 8.39
N ALA A 102 -9.78 -14.22 8.89
CA ALA A 102 -8.39 -14.68 8.83
C ALA A 102 -8.15 -15.94 9.67
N TYR A 103 -8.88 -16.08 10.78
CA TYR A 103 -8.89 -17.31 11.58
C TYR A 103 -9.58 -18.46 10.84
N ARG A 104 -10.79 -18.21 10.30
CA ARG A 104 -11.59 -19.24 9.60
C ARG A 104 -10.88 -19.77 8.36
N GLU A 105 -10.31 -18.88 7.56
CA GLU A 105 -9.51 -19.23 6.38
C GLU A 105 -8.34 -20.13 6.76
N ARG A 106 -7.67 -19.84 7.89
CA ARG A 106 -6.56 -20.66 8.36
C ARG A 106 -7.01 -22.07 8.80
N ILE A 107 -8.08 -22.19 9.58
CA ILE A 107 -8.53 -23.53 10.00
C ILE A 107 -9.16 -24.35 8.87
N SER A 108 -9.69 -23.71 7.82
CA SER A 108 -10.20 -24.43 6.65
C SER A 108 -9.12 -25.11 5.82
N GLU A 109 -7.83 -24.83 6.06
CA GLU A 109 -6.72 -25.55 5.44
C GLU A 109 -6.75 -27.06 5.79
N ILE A 110 -7.38 -27.46 6.90
CA ILE A 110 -7.53 -28.87 7.29
C ILE A 110 -8.30 -29.71 6.26
N ASP A 111 -9.17 -29.07 5.47
CA ASP A 111 -10.01 -29.74 4.48
C ASP A 111 -9.25 -29.98 3.16
N ASP A 112 -8.03 -29.43 3.01
CA ASP A 112 -7.18 -29.55 1.82
C ASP A 112 -5.95 -30.41 2.12
N ALA A 113 -5.93 -31.62 1.54
CA ALA A 113 -4.88 -32.60 1.77
C ALA A 113 -3.47 -32.11 1.39
N SER A 114 -3.33 -31.24 0.38
CA SER A 114 -2.02 -30.70 0.01
C SER A 114 -1.54 -29.64 0.99
N MET A 115 -2.45 -28.78 1.47
CA MET A 115 -2.12 -27.77 2.49
C MET A 115 -1.77 -28.42 3.83
N VAL A 116 -2.46 -29.51 4.18
CA VAL A 116 -2.13 -30.35 5.34
C VAL A 116 -0.71 -30.90 5.23
N ALA A 117 -0.35 -31.54 4.10
CA ALA A 117 0.98 -32.11 3.91
C ALA A 117 2.09 -31.06 3.96
N GLU A 118 1.91 -29.91 3.30
CA GLU A 118 2.84 -28.77 3.38
C GLU A 118 3.00 -28.28 4.83
N ARG A 119 1.91 -28.26 5.60
CA ARG A 119 1.93 -27.80 6.97
C ARG A 119 2.66 -28.75 7.91
N GLU A 120 2.43 -30.05 7.76
CA GLU A 120 3.12 -31.08 8.52
C GLU A 120 4.63 -31.03 8.26
N ALA A 121 5.05 -30.83 7.01
CA ALA A 121 6.45 -30.64 6.65
C ALA A 121 7.05 -29.41 7.35
N MET A 122 6.38 -28.25 7.26
CA MET A 122 6.86 -27.02 7.89
C MET A 122 6.89 -27.11 9.44
N ASN A 123 5.93 -27.82 10.05
CA ASN A 123 5.95 -28.06 11.49
C ASN A 123 7.14 -28.96 11.87
N ALA A 124 7.42 -30.01 11.11
CA ALA A 124 8.55 -30.91 11.34
C ALA A 124 9.90 -30.16 11.24
N GLU A 125 10.07 -29.30 10.24
CA GLU A 125 11.26 -28.45 10.10
C GLU A 125 11.40 -27.46 11.27
N PHE A 126 10.29 -26.90 11.73
CA PHE A 126 10.29 -26.01 12.90
C PHE A 126 10.66 -26.76 14.18
N ASP A 127 10.13 -27.96 14.40
CA ASP A 127 10.45 -28.80 15.55
C ASP A 127 11.92 -29.20 15.56
N GLU A 128 12.47 -29.60 14.40
CA GLU A 128 13.90 -29.87 14.24
C GLU A 128 14.74 -28.63 14.56
N PHE A 129 14.34 -27.46 14.10
CA PHE A 129 15.00 -26.20 14.43
C PHE A 129 14.95 -25.90 15.94
N ILE A 130 13.82 -26.12 16.61
CA ILE A 130 13.68 -25.88 18.05
C ILE A 130 14.60 -26.81 18.86
N VAL A 131 14.68 -28.09 18.50
CA VAL A 131 15.60 -29.06 19.11
C VAL A 131 17.05 -28.61 18.91
N ARG A 132 17.43 -28.35 17.65
CA ARG A 132 18.78 -27.88 17.31
C ARG A 132 19.15 -26.60 18.06
N ARG A 133 18.23 -25.65 18.17
CA ARG A 133 18.43 -24.40 18.91
C ARG A 133 18.65 -24.63 20.41
N ALA A 134 17.92 -25.58 21.01
CA ALA A 134 18.08 -25.91 22.43
C ALA A 134 19.46 -26.54 22.72
N GLU A 135 19.96 -27.36 21.80
CA GLU A 135 21.26 -28.05 21.90
C GLU A 135 22.46 -27.17 21.54
N THR A 136 22.24 -26.07 20.82
CA THR A 136 23.31 -25.15 20.41
C THR A 136 23.80 -24.32 21.60
N GLU A 137 25.11 -24.07 21.67
CA GLU A 137 25.71 -23.23 22.72
C GLU A 137 25.26 -21.76 22.62
N SER A 138 25.27 -21.05 23.76
CA SER A 138 24.68 -19.70 23.85
C SER A 138 25.29 -18.67 22.89
N GLU A 139 26.56 -18.81 22.52
CA GLU A 139 27.27 -17.87 21.66
C GLU A 139 26.92 -18.05 20.16
N GLU A 140 26.47 -19.25 19.77
CA GLU A 140 26.14 -19.59 18.37
C GLU A 140 24.63 -19.55 18.08
N ARG A 141 23.79 -19.57 19.11
CA ARG A 141 22.32 -19.52 18.98
C ARG A 141 21.82 -18.33 18.17
N ASP A 142 22.42 -17.16 18.34
CA ASP A 142 21.97 -15.96 17.63
C ASP A 142 22.23 -16.08 16.12
N GLN A 143 23.36 -16.65 15.71
CA GLN A 143 23.67 -16.89 14.30
C GLN A 143 22.78 -17.98 13.70
N LEU A 144 22.52 -19.05 14.46
CA LEU A 144 21.60 -20.11 14.05
C LEU A 144 20.18 -19.57 13.83
N VAL A 145 19.68 -18.74 14.75
CA VAL A 145 18.36 -18.11 14.65
C VAL A 145 18.29 -17.15 13.46
N LEU A 146 19.35 -16.35 13.25
CA LEU A 146 19.43 -15.47 12.10
C LEU A 146 19.45 -16.23 10.77
N GLY A 147 20.23 -17.31 10.66
CA GLY A 147 20.27 -18.15 9.47
C GLY A 147 18.91 -18.78 9.16
N TRP A 148 18.25 -19.34 10.17
CA TRP A 148 16.91 -19.89 10.02
C TRP A 148 15.88 -18.84 9.56
N PHE A 149 15.93 -17.61 10.10
CA PHE A 149 15.08 -16.53 9.59
C PHE A 149 15.36 -16.21 8.13
N GLU A 150 16.63 -16.21 7.75
CA GLU A 150 17.04 -15.88 6.39
C GLU A 150 16.49 -16.88 5.38
N ASP A 151 16.47 -18.16 5.74
CA ASP A 151 15.93 -19.28 4.95
C ASP A 151 14.41 -19.21 4.87
N VAL A 152 13.73 -19.07 6.02
CA VAL A 152 12.26 -18.96 6.08
C VAL A 152 11.76 -17.74 5.29
N ILE A 153 12.44 -16.59 5.37
CA ILE A 153 12.07 -15.40 4.59
C ILE A 153 12.33 -15.61 3.09
N ALA A 154 13.37 -16.35 2.71
CA ALA A 154 13.65 -16.65 1.31
C ALA A 154 12.55 -17.54 0.71
N GLU A 155 12.09 -18.53 1.46
CA GLU A 155 11.06 -19.47 1.04
C GLU A 155 9.64 -18.87 1.08
N GLN A 156 9.25 -18.29 2.22
CA GLN A 156 7.88 -17.83 2.49
C GLN A 156 7.60 -16.41 1.97
N GLY A 157 8.65 -15.67 1.66
CA GLY A 157 8.57 -14.27 1.26
C GLY A 157 8.72 -13.29 2.44
N VAL A 158 8.97 -12.05 2.06
CA VAL A 158 9.42 -10.97 2.97
C VAL A 158 8.31 -10.45 3.88
N ASP A 159 7.07 -10.55 3.43
CA ASP A 159 5.89 -10.24 4.22
C ASP A 159 5.75 -11.18 5.43
N PHE A 160 6.39 -12.37 5.40
CA PHE A 160 6.46 -13.31 6.53
C PHE A 160 7.19 -12.75 7.76
N ILE A 161 7.98 -11.68 7.61
CA ILE A 161 8.51 -10.88 8.73
C ILE A 161 7.37 -10.49 9.69
N ALA A 162 6.17 -10.20 9.17
CA ALA A 162 5.04 -9.83 10.00
C ALA A 162 4.67 -10.94 11.01
N VAL A 163 4.83 -12.22 10.63
CA VAL A 163 4.60 -13.40 11.48
C VAL A 163 5.74 -13.55 12.48
N ILE A 164 6.98 -13.54 12.00
CA ILE A 164 8.17 -13.73 12.84
C ILE A 164 8.24 -12.66 13.93
N ALA A 165 8.01 -11.38 13.59
CA ALA A 165 8.03 -10.27 14.53
C ALA A 165 7.01 -10.41 15.69
N ALA A 166 5.94 -11.18 15.50
CA ALA A 166 5.00 -11.49 16.59
C ALA A 166 5.47 -12.64 17.49
N LEU A 167 6.19 -13.61 16.94
CA LEU A 167 6.76 -14.72 17.70
C LEU A 167 7.99 -14.26 18.49
N LEU A 168 8.77 -13.33 17.91
CA LEU A 168 10.02 -12.82 18.46
C LEU A 168 10.01 -11.28 18.43
N PRO A 169 9.35 -10.64 19.43
CA PRO A 169 9.24 -9.19 19.49
C PRO A 169 10.61 -8.51 19.59
N GLY A 170 10.83 -7.47 18.78
CA GLY A 170 12.07 -6.70 18.77
C GLY A 170 13.15 -7.23 17.82
N SER A 171 12.94 -8.37 17.15
CA SER A 171 13.87 -8.91 16.14
C SER A 171 13.97 -8.09 14.87
N PHE A 172 13.00 -7.20 14.61
CA PHE A 172 12.98 -6.32 13.44
C PHE A 172 12.71 -4.86 13.83
N PRO A 173 13.26 -3.88 13.08
CA PRO A 173 12.87 -2.48 13.18
C PRO A 173 11.36 -2.28 13.00
N ALA A 174 10.76 -1.34 13.75
CA ALA A 174 9.31 -1.12 13.75
C ALA A 174 8.76 -0.71 12.37
N ASP A 175 9.50 0.07 11.59
CA ASP A 175 9.14 0.46 10.23
C ASP A 175 9.14 -0.74 9.27
N GLN A 176 10.06 -1.68 9.48
CA GLN A 176 10.13 -2.93 8.72
C GLN A 176 8.94 -3.84 9.04
N GLU A 177 8.58 -3.97 10.32
CA GLU A 177 7.41 -4.73 10.77
C GLU A 177 6.11 -4.11 10.23
N ASP A 178 5.93 -2.80 10.32
CA ASP A 178 4.72 -2.11 9.84
C ASP A 178 4.52 -2.30 8.32
N LEU A 179 5.60 -2.26 7.54
CA LEU A 179 5.57 -2.52 6.10
C LEU A 179 5.26 -3.99 5.78
N ALA A 180 5.84 -4.94 6.53
CA ALA A 180 5.54 -6.35 6.38
C ALA A 180 4.07 -6.66 6.73
N LEU A 181 3.54 -6.05 7.79
CA LEU A 181 2.14 -6.14 8.19
C LEU A 181 1.21 -5.64 7.08
N GLU A 182 1.49 -4.47 6.52
CA GLU A 182 0.71 -3.92 5.41
C GLU A 182 0.78 -4.82 4.17
N SER A 183 1.98 -5.32 3.83
CA SER A 183 2.19 -6.20 2.68
C SER A 183 1.44 -7.53 2.82
N ARG A 184 1.40 -8.11 4.02
CA ARG A 184 0.78 -9.42 4.28
C ARG A 184 -0.74 -9.36 4.45
N TYR A 185 -1.23 -8.34 5.17
CA TYR A 185 -2.62 -8.32 5.65
C TYR A 185 -3.47 -7.19 5.08
N GLY A 186 -2.90 -6.13 4.48
CA GLY A 186 -3.66 -4.95 4.05
C GLY A 186 -4.80 -5.30 3.09
N ALA A 187 -4.44 -6.05 2.06
CA ALA A 187 -5.29 -6.91 1.25
C ALA A 187 -6.57 -7.47 1.93
N ARG A 188 -6.36 -8.35 2.91
CA ARG A 188 -7.42 -9.10 3.62
C ARG A 188 -8.25 -8.19 4.53
N VAL A 189 -7.59 -7.19 5.12
CA VAL A 189 -8.25 -6.12 5.89
C VAL A 189 -9.23 -5.36 5.02
N ASP A 190 -8.80 -4.92 3.84
CA ASP A 190 -9.64 -4.14 2.92
C ASP A 190 -10.84 -4.97 2.43
N ALA A 191 -10.63 -6.25 2.13
CA ALA A 191 -11.71 -7.18 1.79
C ALA A 191 -12.73 -7.36 2.93
N ALA A 192 -12.25 -7.56 4.17
CA ALA A 192 -13.11 -7.76 5.32
C ALA A 192 -13.95 -6.52 5.66
N LEU A 193 -13.35 -5.33 5.51
CA LEU A 193 -14.05 -4.05 5.64
C LEU A 193 -15.11 -3.88 4.54
N ALA A 194 -14.76 -4.17 3.29
CA ALA A 194 -15.68 -4.05 2.15
C ALA A 194 -16.92 -4.94 2.31
N LEU A 195 -16.72 -6.22 2.69
CA LEU A 195 -17.80 -7.19 2.90
C LEU A 195 -18.79 -6.79 3.99
N ARG A 196 -18.34 -6.01 4.97
CA ARG A 196 -19.15 -5.57 6.12
C ARG A 196 -19.62 -4.13 5.98
N GLY A 197 -19.49 -3.54 4.79
CA GLY A 197 -19.85 -2.16 4.55
C GLY A 197 -19.17 -1.20 5.53
N ALA A 198 -17.88 -1.38 5.76
CA ALA A 198 -17.09 -0.54 6.65
C ALA A 198 -15.90 0.10 5.91
N GLN A 199 -15.46 1.25 6.42
CA GLN A 199 -14.20 1.88 6.02
C GLN A 199 -13.41 2.22 7.28
N CYS A 200 -12.12 1.88 7.27
CA CYS A 200 -11.20 2.12 8.37
C CYS A 200 -10.44 3.43 8.14
N ASP A 201 -10.29 4.25 9.18
CA ASP A 201 -9.38 5.40 9.13
C ASP A 201 -7.90 4.97 9.19
N ASP A 202 -7.00 5.89 8.81
CA ASP A 202 -5.56 5.63 8.78
C ASP A 202 -5.00 5.37 10.19
N ALA A 203 -5.62 5.94 11.23
CA ALA A 203 -5.17 5.77 12.62
C ALA A 203 -5.45 4.36 13.17
N SER A 204 -6.55 3.74 12.74
CA SER A 204 -6.98 2.41 13.17
C SER A 204 -6.32 1.29 12.34
N ARG A 205 -5.85 1.60 11.13
CA ARG A 205 -5.27 0.61 10.19
C ARG A 205 -4.13 -0.22 10.80
N PRO A 206 -3.10 0.37 11.47
CA PRO A 206 -2.03 -0.43 12.06
C PRO A 206 -2.51 -1.43 13.11
N SER A 207 -3.48 -1.02 13.94
CA SER A 207 -4.08 -1.91 14.95
C SER A 207 -4.90 -3.02 14.30
N LEU A 208 -5.62 -2.71 13.22
CA LEU A 208 -6.40 -3.69 12.46
C LEU A 208 -5.50 -4.74 11.80
N LEU A 209 -4.38 -4.34 11.18
CA LEU A 209 -3.39 -5.27 10.63
C LEU A 209 -2.82 -6.20 11.71
N LYS A 210 -2.49 -5.65 12.89
CA LYS A 210 -2.01 -6.43 14.04
C LYS A 210 -3.06 -7.42 14.56
N GLU A 211 -4.35 -7.07 14.52
CA GLU A 211 -5.43 -8.01 14.85
C GLU A 211 -5.63 -9.11 13.80
N PHE A 212 -5.42 -8.82 12.52
CA PHE A 212 -5.42 -9.84 11.46
C PHE A 212 -4.28 -10.83 11.65
N ARG A 213 -3.07 -10.33 11.95
CA ARG A 213 -1.95 -11.18 12.37
C ARG A 213 -2.30 -12.05 13.58
N ARG A 214 -2.89 -11.45 14.63
CA ARG A 214 -3.29 -12.19 15.84
C ARG A 214 -4.27 -13.32 15.52
N ALA A 215 -5.26 -13.06 14.67
CA ALA A 215 -6.26 -14.05 14.27
C ALA A 215 -5.66 -15.17 13.42
N GLU A 216 -4.78 -14.86 12.48
CA GLU A 216 -4.04 -15.87 11.69
C GLU A 216 -3.18 -16.77 12.59
N LEU A 217 -2.46 -16.20 13.57
CA LEU A 217 -1.65 -16.97 14.51
C LEU A 217 -2.52 -17.86 15.42
N ALA A 218 -3.67 -17.36 15.86
CA ALA A 218 -4.64 -18.17 16.62
C ALA A 218 -5.19 -19.32 15.77
N GLY A 219 -5.53 -19.07 14.50
CA GLY A 219 -5.97 -20.10 13.57
C GLY A 219 -4.90 -21.15 13.32
N SER A 220 -3.63 -20.74 13.26
CA SER A 220 -2.49 -21.65 13.07
C SER A 220 -2.34 -22.62 14.25
N LYS A 221 -2.56 -22.13 15.48
CA LYS A 221 -2.54 -22.99 16.68
C LYS A 221 -3.70 -23.97 16.70
N ALA A 222 -4.90 -23.51 16.33
CA ALA A 222 -6.08 -24.36 16.23
C ALA A 222 -5.91 -25.45 15.17
N LEU A 223 -5.42 -25.08 13.98
CA LEU A 223 -5.09 -26.02 12.91
C LEU A 223 -4.07 -27.08 13.38
N GLY A 224 -3.04 -26.68 14.14
CA GLY A 224 -2.06 -27.61 14.71
C GLY A 224 -2.71 -28.73 15.55
N ARG A 225 -3.66 -28.39 16.43
CA ARG A 225 -4.40 -29.40 17.20
C ARG A 225 -5.29 -30.29 16.34
N MET A 226 -5.92 -29.71 15.32
CA MET A 226 -6.76 -30.47 14.38
C MET A 226 -5.94 -31.52 13.61
N LEU A 227 -4.69 -31.21 13.26
CA LEU A 227 -3.75 -32.16 12.67
C LEU A 227 -3.40 -33.31 13.62
N GLU A 228 -3.35 -33.06 14.93
CA GLU A 228 -3.17 -34.09 15.97
C GLU A 228 -4.45 -34.90 16.25
N GLY A 229 -5.52 -34.68 15.49
CA GLY A 229 -6.81 -35.35 15.65
C GLY A 229 -7.71 -34.73 16.71
N ASP A 230 -7.31 -33.61 17.31
CA ASP A 230 -8.12 -32.86 18.26
C ASP A 230 -8.96 -31.80 17.53
N PHE A 231 -10.18 -32.21 17.19
CA PHE A 231 -11.23 -31.34 16.66
C PHE A 231 -12.15 -30.77 17.74
N SER A 232 -11.76 -30.87 19.02
CA SER A 232 -12.61 -30.42 20.12
C SER A 232 -12.86 -28.91 20.01
N ASP A 233 -14.10 -28.56 20.33
CA ASP A 233 -14.63 -27.21 20.17
C ASP A 233 -14.34 -26.31 21.40
N GLU A 234 -13.53 -26.80 22.36
CA GLU A 234 -13.27 -26.10 23.63
C GLU A 234 -12.50 -24.78 23.45
N GLU A 235 -11.80 -24.65 22.32
CA GLU A 235 -11.12 -23.43 21.87
C GLU A 235 -11.71 -22.82 20.59
N LYS A 236 -12.99 -23.07 20.25
CA LYS A 236 -13.69 -22.11 19.38
C LYS A 236 -13.49 -20.75 20.05
N PRO A 237 -12.86 -19.74 19.42
CA PRO A 237 -12.65 -18.50 20.12
C PRO A 237 -14.03 -17.89 20.34
N ALA A 238 -14.60 -18.07 21.53
CA ALA A 238 -15.79 -17.39 22.02
C ALA A 238 -15.59 -15.86 22.11
N TYR A 239 -14.52 -15.36 21.49
CA TYR A 239 -14.05 -13.99 21.48
C TYR A 239 -14.25 -13.28 20.14
N PHE A 240 -14.61 -13.95 19.03
CA PHE A 240 -14.97 -13.23 17.80
C PHE A 240 -16.42 -12.76 17.91
N PRO A 241 -16.68 -11.48 18.27
CA PRO A 241 -18.06 -11.02 18.38
C PRO A 241 -18.67 -10.91 16.98
N PRO A 242 -20.00 -10.98 16.84
CA PRO A 242 -20.64 -10.59 15.59
C PRO A 242 -20.17 -9.18 15.23
N PHE A 243 -19.94 -8.95 13.93
CA PHE A 243 -19.53 -7.63 13.48
C PHE A 243 -20.70 -6.66 13.63
N GLU A 244 -20.50 -5.65 14.47
CA GLU A 244 -21.40 -4.51 14.57
C GLU A 244 -20.80 -3.33 13.78
N PRO A 245 -21.50 -2.79 12.77
CA PRO A 245 -20.99 -1.65 12.01
C PRO A 245 -20.71 -0.47 12.95
N PRO A 246 -19.73 0.40 12.63
CA PRO A 246 -19.36 1.52 13.49
C PRO A 246 -20.57 2.40 13.77
N GLN A 247 -21.13 2.16 14.96
CA GLN A 247 -22.10 3.05 15.56
C GLN A 247 -21.39 4.39 15.79
N PRO A 248 -22.08 5.53 15.59
CA PRO A 248 -21.57 6.77 16.17
C PRO A 248 -21.23 6.47 17.63
N PRO A 249 -20.06 6.89 18.13
CA PRO A 249 -19.60 6.50 19.45
C PRO A 249 -20.75 6.69 20.43
N VAL A 250 -21.18 5.59 21.07
CA VAL A 250 -22.14 5.67 22.16
C VAL A 250 -21.48 6.57 23.18
N ALA A 251 -22.05 7.76 23.34
CA ALA A 251 -21.54 8.74 24.25
C ALA A 251 -21.36 8.06 25.61
N ALA A 252 -20.13 8.05 26.12
CA ALA A 252 -19.97 8.22 27.55
C ALA A 252 -20.73 9.50 27.86
N SER A 253 -21.95 9.32 28.36
CA SER A 253 -22.90 10.36 28.69
C SER A 253 -22.37 11.15 29.88
N ALA A 254 -21.43 12.04 29.57
CA ALA A 254 -21.00 13.17 30.38
C ALA A 254 -20.03 14.04 29.55
N ARG A 255 -20.46 14.49 28.36
CA ARG A 255 -19.95 15.75 27.82
C ARG A 255 -21.15 16.59 27.40
N VAL A 256 -21.30 17.66 28.18
CA VAL A 256 -22.16 18.82 27.97
C VAL A 256 -22.42 19.01 26.47
N GLN A 257 -23.68 18.88 26.06
CA GLN A 257 -24.12 19.48 24.81
C GLN A 257 -23.78 20.97 24.90
N ALA A 258 -22.78 21.41 24.15
CA ALA A 258 -22.72 22.81 23.79
C ALA A 258 -23.97 23.08 22.94
N PRO A 259 -24.73 24.15 23.24
CA PRO A 259 -26.01 24.38 22.59
C PRO A 259 -25.79 24.52 21.09
N ALA A 260 -26.74 23.99 20.31
CA ALA A 260 -26.88 24.37 18.92
C ALA A 260 -26.90 25.91 18.86
N SER A 261 -25.88 26.50 18.26
CA SER A 261 -25.97 27.89 17.84
C SER A 261 -27.05 27.94 16.76
N GLU A 262 -28.20 28.45 17.14
CA GLU A 262 -29.26 28.85 16.25
C GLU A 262 -28.67 29.78 15.16
N GLY A 263 -28.76 29.37 13.89
CA GLY A 263 -28.76 30.30 12.75
C GLY A 263 -27.43 30.75 12.10
N GLY A 264 -26.38 29.93 11.99
CA GLY A 264 -25.13 30.33 11.29
C GLY A 264 -24.58 29.32 10.27
N ASP A 265 -24.15 29.81 9.10
CA ASP A 265 -23.42 29.11 8.00
C ASP A 265 -22.01 28.61 8.40
N GLY A 266 -21.85 28.08 9.61
CA GLY A 266 -20.55 27.68 10.17
C GLY A 266 -19.96 26.45 9.47
N MET A 267 -18.72 26.54 9.00
CA MET A 267 -18.02 25.44 8.30
C MET A 267 -16.66 25.16 8.94
N SER A 268 -16.38 23.93 9.35
CA SER A 268 -15.06 23.53 9.87
C SER A 268 -14.02 23.37 8.76
N ILE A 269 -12.73 23.35 9.12
CA ILE A 269 -11.65 23.16 8.13
C ILE A 269 -11.66 21.75 7.51
N ALA A 270 -12.14 20.73 8.23
CA ALA A 270 -12.34 19.38 7.68
C ALA A 270 -13.47 19.34 6.64
N GLN A 271 -14.57 20.06 6.89
CA GLN A 271 -15.64 20.22 5.90
C GLN A 271 -15.14 20.99 4.67
N LEU A 272 -14.36 22.06 4.86
CA LEU A 272 -13.75 22.80 3.76
C LEU A 272 -12.82 21.92 2.92
N PHE A 273 -12.01 21.07 3.57
CA PHE A 273 -11.16 20.13 2.87
C PHE A 273 -11.95 19.06 2.11
N LYS A 274 -13.10 18.61 2.63
CA LYS A 274 -14.01 17.72 1.87
C LYS A 274 -14.50 18.40 0.60
N ALA A 275 -14.92 19.68 0.68
CA ALA A 275 -15.30 20.46 -0.49
C ALA A 275 -14.13 20.63 -1.49
N MET A 276 -12.92 20.91 -0.99
CA MET A 276 -11.70 20.96 -1.81
C MET A 276 -11.45 19.64 -2.52
N ARG A 277 -11.60 18.50 -1.84
CA ARG A 277 -11.40 17.19 -2.45
C ARG A 277 -12.39 16.91 -3.57
N GLU A 278 -13.66 17.28 -3.38
CA GLU A 278 -14.69 17.10 -4.40
C GLU A 278 -14.43 18.02 -5.61
N ALA A 279 -14.06 19.28 -5.38
CA ALA A 279 -13.79 20.24 -6.45
C ALA A 279 -12.46 20.01 -7.20
N MET A 280 -11.44 19.47 -6.52
CA MET A 280 -10.07 19.40 -7.03
C MET A 280 -9.64 18.00 -7.47
N LEU A 281 -10.53 17.00 -7.43
CA LEU A 281 -10.18 15.60 -7.71
C LEU A 281 -9.64 15.40 -9.14
N GLU A 282 -10.20 16.13 -10.11
CA GLU A 282 -9.78 16.07 -11.52
C GLU A 282 -8.45 16.82 -11.77
N PHE A 283 -8.12 17.79 -10.92
CA PHE A 283 -6.97 18.67 -11.09
C PHE A 283 -5.77 18.27 -10.22
N VAL A 284 -6.00 17.52 -9.14
CA VAL A 284 -4.99 17.16 -8.14
C VAL A 284 -4.93 15.65 -7.97
N LYS A 285 -3.72 15.10 -8.01
CA LYS A 285 -3.50 13.65 -7.84
C LYS A 285 -4.14 13.12 -6.55
N PRO A 286 -4.85 11.97 -6.58
CA PRO A 286 -5.48 11.38 -5.39
C PRO A 286 -4.52 11.19 -4.21
N SER A 287 -3.27 10.81 -4.47
CA SER A 287 -2.24 10.65 -3.42
C SER A 287 -1.94 11.94 -2.64
N THR A 288 -2.08 13.10 -3.28
CA THR A 288 -1.81 14.40 -2.64
C THR A 288 -2.94 14.74 -1.69
N LEU A 289 -4.19 14.55 -2.12
CA LEU A 289 -5.37 14.75 -1.27
C LEU A 289 -5.40 13.74 -0.12
N ARG A 290 -5.09 12.46 -0.35
CA ARG A 290 -4.97 11.46 0.73
C ARG A 290 -4.00 11.90 1.83
N ARG A 291 -2.83 12.44 1.46
CA ARG A 291 -1.82 12.93 2.43
C ARG A 291 -2.31 14.10 3.30
N TYR A 292 -3.25 14.91 2.81
CA TYR A 292 -3.77 16.06 3.56
C TYR A 292 -4.80 15.63 4.61
N GLN A 293 -5.49 14.51 4.39
CA GLN A 293 -6.64 14.11 5.20
C GLN A 293 -6.33 14.02 6.70
N SER A 294 -5.36 13.19 7.09
CA SER A 294 -4.99 13.03 8.50
C SER A 294 -4.57 14.36 9.16
N THR A 295 -3.83 15.20 8.45
CA THR A 295 -3.41 16.52 8.94
C THR A 295 -4.61 17.41 9.25
N ILE A 296 -5.55 17.52 8.31
CA ILE A 296 -6.69 18.43 8.43
C ILE A 296 -7.67 17.93 9.50
N GLU A 297 -7.89 16.62 9.59
CA GLU A 297 -8.69 16.01 10.65
C GLU A 297 -8.12 16.32 12.04
N LYS A 298 -6.80 16.20 12.22
CA LYS A 298 -6.11 16.56 13.47
C LYS A 298 -6.23 18.04 13.81
N LEU A 299 -6.08 18.94 12.83
CA LEU A 299 -6.27 20.37 13.06
C LEU A 299 -7.72 20.69 13.44
N SER A 300 -8.68 20.11 12.71
CA SER A 300 -10.10 20.31 12.99
C SER A 300 -10.45 19.83 14.40
N ALA A 301 -9.93 18.68 14.85
CA ALA A 301 -10.15 18.18 16.21
C ALA A 301 -9.50 19.09 17.26
N PHE A 302 -8.29 19.60 17.01
CA PHE A 302 -7.61 20.53 17.92
C PHE A 302 -8.35 21.87 18.10
N THR A 303 -9.08 22.31 17.08
CA THR A 303 -9.92 23.51 17.14
C THR A 303 -11.37 23.21 17.54
N ASP A 304 -11.65 22.02 18.05
CA ASP A 304 -13.01 21.57 18.42
C ASP A 304 -14.02 21.77 17.28
N HIS A 305 -13.58 21.51 16.06
CA HIS A 305 -14.34 21.67 14.82
C HIS A 305 -14.94 23.08 14.61
N ALA A 306 -14.37 24.11 15.24
CA ALA A 306 -14.75 25.50 15.05
C ALA A 306 -14.72 25.93 13.58
N ASP A 307 -15.48 26.98 13.25
CA ASP A 307 -15.54 27.54 11.90
C ASP A 307 -14.14 27.93 11.44
N PHE A 308 -13.70 27.43 10.28
CA PHE A 308 -12.37 27.70 9.74
C PHE A 308 -12.11 29.18 9.49
N ARG A 309 -13.16 30.00 9.32
CA ARG A 309 -13.08 31.45 9.17
C ARG A 309 -12.59 32.14 10.44
N THR A 310 -12.73 31.49 11.59
CA THR A 310 -12.19 31.96 12.89
C THR A 310 -10.74 31.53 13.12
N LEU A 311 -10.17 30.72 12.24
CA LEU A 311 -8.82 30.19 12.40
C LEU A 311 -7.77 31.29 12.25
N THR A 312 -7.08 31.62 13.34
CA THR A 312 -6.04 32.63 13.36
C THR A 312 -4.65 32.04 13.19
N ARG A 313 -3.68 32.90 12.85
CA ARG A 313 -2.27 32.51 12.76
C ARG A 313 -1.73 32.01 14.11
N GLU A 314 -2.18 32.61 15.19
CA GLU A 314 -1.81 32.27 16.56
C GLU A 314 -2.33 30.88 16.92
N ARG A 315 -3.59 30.57 16.58
CA ARG A 315 -4.16 29.24 16.80
C ARG A 315 -3.45 28.14 16.02
N VAL A 316 -3.06 28.42 14.77
CA VAL A 316 -2.25 27.48 13.97
C VAL A 316 -0.85 27.30 14.57
N LYS A 317 -0.22 28.35 15.13
CA LYS A 317 1.06 28.21 15.84
C LYS A 317 0.93 27.36 17.10
N GLU A 318 -0.15 27.51 17.86
CA GLU A 318 -0.44 26.65 19.03
C GLU A 318 -0.60 25.19 18.62
N TRP A 319 -1.34 24.93 17.55
CA TRP A 319 -1.45 23.57 17.01
C TRP A 319 -0.11 23.01 16.53
N ILE A 320 0.70 23.80 15.82
CA ILE A 320 2.05 23.40 15.42
C ILE A 320 2.90 23.06 16.66
N LYS A 321 2.80 23.86 17.73
CA LYS A 321 3.49 23.58 18.99
C LYS A 321 3.03 22.23 19.54
N HIS A 322 1.72 22.02 19.69
CA HIS A 322 1.12 20.75 20.14
C HIS A 322 1.62 19.54 19.31
N ARG A 323 1.58 19.62 17.97
CA ARG A 323 2.09 18.57 17.09
C ARG A 323 3.58 18.24 17.33
N THR A 324 4.39 19.25 17.65
CA THR A 324 5.84 19.04 17.85
C THR A 324 6.23 18.66 19.28
N THR A 325 5.50 19.12 20.29
CA THR A 325 5.86 18.92 21.71
C THR A 325 5.10 17.77 22.35
N GLU A 326 3.81 17.62 22.04
CA GLU A 326 2.95 16.61 22.65
C GLU A 326 2.86 15.35 21.78
N GLU A 327 2.72 15.50 20.45
CA GLU A 327 2.73 14.34 19.52
C GLU A 327 4.15 13.93 19.07
N GLY A 328 5.19 14.67 19.45
CA GLY A 328 6.58 14.36 19.10
C GLY A 328 6.94 14.42 17.60
N ILE A 329 6.09 15.03 16.76
CA ILE A 329 6.32 15.10 15.32
C ILE A 329 7.45 16.10 15.00
N SER A 330 8.38 15.72 14.14
CA SER A 330 9.52 16.59 13.80
C SER A 330 9.05 17.92 13.18
N LYS A 331 9.70 19.04 13.57
CA LYS A 331 9.43 20.37 12.98
C LYS A 331 9.52 20.37 11.44
N LYS A 332 10.40 19.55 10.88
CA LYS A 332 10.56 19.39 9.42
C LYS A 332 9.32 18.74 8.80
N THR A 333 8.79 17.70 9.43
CA THR A 333 7.55 17.02 9.00
C THR A 333 6.37 17.98 9.09
N VAL A 334 6.19 18.67 10.23
CA VAL A 334 5.10 19.64 10.41
C VAL A 334 5.21 20.77 9.37
N ARG A 335 6.41 21.25 9.08
CA ARG A 335 6.62 22.29 8.06
C ARG A 335 6.29 21.83 6.65
N ASN A 336 6.79 20.66 6.25
CA ASN A 336 6.75 20.19 4.87
C ASN A 336 5.42 19.51 4.51
N ASN A 337 4.71 18.96 5.50
CA ASN A 337 3.47 18.23 5.28
C ASN A 337 2.29 18.98 5.89
N ASP A 338 2.30 19.17 7.22
CA ASP A 338 1.12 19.65 7.93
C ASP A 338 0.76 21.08 7.53
N LEU A 339 1.73 22.00 7.63
CA LEU A 339 1.53 23.41 7.29
C LEU A 339 1.20 23.60 5.81
N VAL A 340 1.78 22.79 4.92
CA VAL A 340 1.48 22.83 3.48
C VAL A 340 0.02 22.45 3.22
N ALA A 341 -0.47 21.39 3.85
CA ALA A 341 -1.86 20.98 3.72
C ALA A 341 -2.83 22.06 4.22
N VAL A 342 -2.57 22.62 5.41
CA VAL A 342 -3.41 23.68 5.99
C VAL A 342 -3.40 24.93 5.12
N GLN A 343 -2.24 25.36 4.63
CA GLN A 343 -2.13 26.48 3.70
C GLN A 343 -2.91 26.22 2.41
N SER A 344 -2.80 25.01 1.85
CA SER A 344 -3.51 24.64 0.62
C SER A 344 -5.03 24.71 0.79
N VAL A 345 -5.56 24.19 1.90
CA VAL A 345 -7.01 24.20 2.17
C VAL A 345 -7.53 25.62 2.38
N LEU A 346 -6.78 26.45 3.12
CA LEU A 346 -7.17 27.85 3.34
C LEU A 346 -7.02 28.72 2.08
N ASN A 347 -6.05 28.41 1.20
CA ASN A 347 -5.93 29.05 -0.11
C ASN A 347 -7.09 28.65 -1.03
N PHE A 348 -7.53 27.38 -1.00
CA PHE A 348 -8.71 26.96 -1.74
C PHE A 348 -9.93 27.80 -1.35
N ALA A 349 -10.14 28.07 -0.05
CA ALA A 349 -11.22 28.96 0.39
C ALA A 349 -11.13 30.41 -0.09
N THR A 350 -10.01 30.86 -0.69
CA THR A 350 -9.90 32.18 -1.30
C THR A 350 -10.14 32.19 -2.81
N THR A 351 -10.41 31.03 -3.43
CA THR A 351 -10.68 30.93 -4.87
C THR A 351 -12.17 30.84 -5.14
N ASP A 352 -12.56 31.08 -6.38
CA ASP A 352 -13.92 30.90 -6.90
C ASP A 352 -14.43 29.48 -6.65
N GLU A 353 -13.59 28.46 -6.86
CA GLU A 353 -13.93 27.05 -6.63
C GLU A 353 -14.15 26.74 -5.13
N GLY A 354 -13.47 27.45 -4.24
CA GLY A 354 -13.72 27.39 -2.80
C GLY A 354 -14.87 28.28 -2.34
N GLY A 355 -15.52 29.00 -3.25
CA GLY A 355 -16.62 29.91 -3.00
C GLY A 355 -16.23 31.22 -2.33
N GLU A 356 -14.97 31.66 -2.48
CA GLU A 356 -14.43 32.92 -1.93
C GLU A 356 -14.73 33.13 -0.43
N ARG A 357 -14.83 32.04 0.31
CA ARG A 357 -15.23 32.02 1.73
C ARG A 357 -14.25 32.75 2.65
N LEU A 358 -13.02 32.98 2.17
CA LEU A 358 -12.02 33.85 2.79
C LEU A 358 -11.53 34.90 1.81
N LYS A 359 -11.43 36.15 2.27
CA LYS A 359 -10.77 37.22 1.51
C LYS A 359 -9.26 37.03 1.38
N LYS A 360 -8.64 36.38 2.37
CA LYS A 360 -7.20 36.07 2.41
C LYS A 360 -6.91 34.90 3.32
N ASN A 361 -5.84 34.17 3.03
CA ASN A 361 -5.38 33.09 3.91
C ASN A 361 -4.79 33.68 5.22
N PRO A 362 -5.34 33.36 6.41
CA PRO A 362 -4.90 33.93 7.68
C PRO A 362 -3.47 33.53 8.08
N ILE A 363 -2.93 32.46 7.48
CA ILE A 363 -1.57 31.96 7.73
C ILE A 363 -0.65 32.16 6.53
N GLN A 364 -1.00 33.05 5.61
CA GLN A 364 -0.12 33.40 4.50
C GLN A 364 1.25 33.87 5.02
N GLY A 365 2.33 33.30 4.46
CA GLY A 365 3.69 33.58 4.90
C GLY A 365 4.07 33.01 6.27
N LEU A 366 3.21 32.23 6.93
CA LEU A 366 3.61 31.45 8.09
C LEU A 366 4.64 30.40 7.67
N THR A 367 5.79 30.39 8.34
CA THR A 367 6.87 29.44 8.10
C THR A 367 7.40 28.92 9.43
N ILE A 368 7.79 27.65 9.46
CA ILE A 368 8.47 27.06 10.61
C ILE A 368 9.97 27.16 10.37
N LYS A 369 10.66 27.94 11.21
CA LYS A 369 12.12 28.01 11.20
C LYS A 369 12.67 26.65 11.67
N LEU A 370 13.47 26.01 10.83
CA LEU A 370 14.26 24.86 11.24
C LEU A 370 15.59 25.33 11.82
N PRO A 371 16.16 24.62 12.80
CA PRO A 371 17.54 24.81 13.19
C PRO A 371 18.42 24.78 11.94
N ARG A 372 19.52 25.55 11.91
CA ARG A 372 20.54 25.38 10.86
C ARG A 372 20.91 23.91 10.87
N ALA A 373 20.66 23.24 9.74
CA ALA A 373 21.08 21.85 9.59
C ALA A 373 22.57 21.80 9.91
N SER A 374 22.99 20.88 10.79
CA SER A 374 24.39 20.50 10.82
C SER A 374 24.76 20.12 9.39
N LYS A 375 25.91 20.57 8.90
CA LYS A 375 26.43 20.24 7.57
C LYS A 375 26.74 18.74 7.41
N THR A 376 26.22 17.86 8.27
CA THR A 376 26.08 16.44 7.96
C THR A 376 25.09 16.32 6.81
N LYS A 377 25.59 16.53 5.59
CA LYS A 377 24.97 16.02 4.36
C LYS A 377 24.74 14.53 4.64
N HIS A 378 23.50 14.14 4.93
CA HIS A 378 23.11 12.75 4.72
C HIS A 378 23.37 12.51 3.23
N GLU A 379 24.48 11.87 2.95
CA GLU A 379 24.90 11.60 1.60
C GLU A 379 23.87 10.64 1.02
N ARG A 380 22.97 11.15 0.18
CA ARG A 380 21.89 10.38 -0.45
C ARG A 380 22.41 9.41 -1.52
N ARG A 381 23.70 9.09 -1.48
CA ARG A 381 24.39 8.21 -2.41
C ARG A 381 24.79 6.96 -1.66
N LEU A 382 24.60 5.83 -2.32
CA LEU A 382 25.16 4.56 -1.91
C LEU A 382 26.68 4.60 -2.13
N TYR A 383 27.44 4.16 -1.13
CA TYR A 383 28.85 3.86 -1.29
C TYR A 383 29.05 2.54 -2.04
N HIS A 384 30.29 2.31 -2.50
CA HIS A 384 30.60 1.15 -3.34
C HIS A 384 30.27 -0.16 -2.62
N GLU A 385 30.63 -0.27 -1.34
CA GLU A 385 30.31 -1.42 -0.49
C GLU A 385 28.81 -1.62 -0.28
N GLU A 386 28.03 -0.54 -0.19
CA GLU A 386 26.56 -0.59 -0.10
C GLU A 386 25.95 -1.07 -1.42
N ILE A 387 26.45 -0.58 -2.56
CA ILE A 387 26.05 -1.02 -3.91
C ILE A 387 26.32 -2.51 -4.07
N VAL A 388 27.55 -2.95 -3.79
CA VAL A 388 27.98 -4.34 -3.89
C VAL A 388 27.13 -5.21 -2.98
N SER A 389 26.87 -4.79 -1.74
CA SER A 389 26.04 -5.56 -0.81
C SER A 389 24.59 -5.68 -1.27
N ILE A 390 23.98 -4.61 -1.80
CA ILE A 390 22.61 -4.67 -2.33
C ILE A 390 22.56 -5.59 -3.55
N LEU A 391 23.50 -5.45 -4.49
CA LEU A 391 23.50 -6.24 -5.71
C LEU A 391 23.82 -7.73 -5.46
N LYS A 392 24.67 -8.06 -4.48
CA LYS A 392 24.87 -9.43 -4.00
C LYS A 392 23.60 -10.01 -3.38
N ALA A 393 22.95 -9.25 -2.49
CA ALA A 393 21.67 -9.65 -1.90
C ALA A 393 20.60 -9.86 -2.96
N ALA A 394 20.53 -8.99 -3.97
CA ALA A 394 19.65 -9.16 -5.12
C ALA A 394 20.00 -10.42 -5.92
N ASN A 395 21.28 -10.69 -6.17
CA ASN A 395 21.72 -11.85 -6.96
C ASN A 395 21.44 -13.20 -6.28
N ALA A 396 21.44 -13.23 -4.95
CA ALA A 396 21.13 -14.41 -4.15
C ALA A 396 19.61 -14.69 -4.03
N VAL A 397 18.75 -13.85 -4.60
CA VAL A 397 17.30 -14.09 -4.57
C VAL A 397 16.94 -15.26 -5.49
N GLU A 398 16.35 -16.29 -4.90
CA GLU A 398 15.65 -17.34 -5.64
C GLU A 398 14.25 -16.84 -6.03
N ILE A 399 13.91 -16.93 -7.32
CA ILE A 399 12.61 -16.49 -7.82
C ILE A 399 11.64 -17.65 -7.68
N GLY A 400 10.58 -17.47 -6.88
CA GLY A 400 9.59 -18.50 -6.62
C GLY A 400 8.78 -18.22 -5.35
N GLY A 401 8.29 -19.30 -4.74
CA GLY A 401 7.49 -19.30 -3.52
C GLY A 401 6.07 -18.77 -3.72
N ARG A 402 5.43 -18.38 -2.61
CA ARG A 402 4.05 -17.84 -2.60
C ARG A 402 3.89 -16.56 -3.43
N TYR A 403 4.96 -15.75 -3.56
CA TYR A 403 4.93 -14.45 -4.24
C TYR A 403 6.04 -14.33 -5.30
N PRO A 404 5.94 -15.08 -6.41
CA PRO A 404 7.01 -15.22 -7.40
C PRO A 404 7.36 -13.92 -8.12
N LYS A 405 6.39 -13.03 -8.40
CA LYS A 405 6.70 -11.74 -9.02
C LYS A 405 7.32 -10.78 -8.02
N SER A 406 6.89 -10.81 -6.76
CA SER A 406 7.50 -10.00 -5.71
C SER A 406 8.94 -10.40 -5.44
N SER A 407 9.26 -11.70 -5.38
CA SER A 407 10.64 -12.19 -5.24
C SER A 407 11.48 -11.80 -6.46
N ALA A 408 10.96 -11.95 -7.68
CA ALA A 408 11.61 -11.40 -8.88
C ALA A 408 11.85 -9.88 -8.80
N GLY A 409 10.95 -9.13 -8.16
CA GLY A 409 11.14 -7.70 -7.89
C GLY A 409 12.36 -7.43 -6.99
N ASN A 410 12.60 -8.27 -5.98
CA ASN A 410 13.81 -8.19 -5.14
C ASN A 410 15.06 -8.53 -5.96
N ARG A 411 14.97 -9.50 -6.87
CA ARG A 411 16.07 -9.90 -7.76
C ARG A 411 16.46 -8.81 -8.75
N TRP A 412 15.50 -8.23 -9.47
CA TRP A 412 15.77 -7.46 -10.68
C TRP A 412 15.76 -5.95 -10.49
N THR A 413 14.87 -5.41 -9.64
CA THR A 413 14.72 -3.96 -9.54
C THR A 413 15.95 -3.22 -9.00
N PRO A 414 16.78 -3.77 -8.08
CA PRO A 414 18.04 -3.13 -7.71
C PRO A 414 19.05 -3.09 -8.85
N TRP A 415 19.13 -4.15 -9.66
CA TRP A 415 20.00 -4.20 -10.84
C TRP A 415 19.58 -3.18 -11.90
N LEU A 416 18.29 -3.12 -12.19
CA LEU A 416 17.73 -2.11 -13.10
C LEU A 416 17.98 -0.69 -12.56
N ALA A 417 17.82 -0.46 -11.26
CA ALA A 417 18.09 0.84 -10.64
C ALA A 417 19.58 1.22 -10.69
N ALA A 418 20.49 0.26 -10.50
CA ALA A 418 21.93 0.46 -10.55
C ALA A 418 22.44 0.91 -11.93
N TYR A 419 21.73 0.54 -12.99
CA TYR A 419 22.07 0.89 -14.37
C TYR A 419 21.21 2.00 -14.98
N SER A 420 20.07 2.36 -14.39
CA SER A 420 19.20 3.42 -14.94
C SER A 420 19.01 4.63 -14.04
N GLY A 421 19.29 4.50 -12.74
CA GLY A 421 18.91 5.51 -11.76
C GLY A 421 17.39 5.80 -11.71
N ALA A 422 16.55 4.90 -12.22
CA ALA A 422 15.10 5.01 -12.17
C ALA A 422 14.57 4.92 -10.73
N ARG A 423 13.36 5.47 -10.47
CA ARG A 423 12.72 5.26 -9.17
C ARG A 423 12.34 3.79 -9.07
N ILE A 424 12.57 3.16 -7.92
CA ILE A 424 12.13 1.78 -7.68
C ILE A 424 10.63 1.63 -7.95
N GLN A 425 9.80 2.63 -7.63
CA GLN A 425 8.38 2.60 -7.93
C GLN A 425 8.06 2.54 -9.45
N GLU A 426 8.89 3.14 -10.30
CA GLU A 426 8.75 3.01 -11.77
C GLU A 426 9.15 1.60 -12.20
N LEU A 427 10.24 1.07 -11.64
CA LEU A 427 10.76 -0.25 -11.98
C LEU A 427 9.82 -1.38 -11.56
N VAL A 428 9.26 -1.34 -10.35
CA VAL A 428 8.31 -2.36 -9.88
C VAL A 428 6.99 -2.33 -10.67
N SER A 429 6.69 -1.24 -11.36
CA SER A 429 5.51 -1.09 -12.23
C SER A 429 5.75 -1.56 -13.66
N LEU A 430 6.94 -2.06 -14.00
CA LEU A 430 7.23 -2.56 -15.33
C LEU A 430 6.35 -3.77 -15.66
N GLU A 431 5.95 -3.83 -16.92
CA GLU A 431 5.23 -4.94 -17.53
C GLU A 431 6.13 -5.54 -18.61
N ALA A 432 5.89 -6.79 -19.00
CA ALA A 432 6.70 -7.46 -20.02
C ALA A 432 6.70 -6.68 -21.34
N GLU A 433 5.57 -6.05 -21.69
CA GLU A 433 5.39 -5.22 -22.88
C GLU A 433 6.22 -3.94 -22.87
N HIS A 434 6.62 -3.45 -21.69
CA HIS A 434 7.51 -2.30 -21.58
C HIS A 434 8.95 -2.65 -21.92
N ILE A 435 9.30 -3.93 -22.10
CA ILE A 435 10.64 -4.39 -22.50
C ILE A 435 10.62 -4.77 -23.96
N ARG A 436 11.33 -4.01 -24.80
CA ARG A 436 11.31 -4.19 -26.26
C ARG A 436 12.68 -4.06 -26.89
N ASN A 437 12.83 -4.64 -28.07
CA ASN A 437 14.02 -4.44 -28.90
C ASN A 437 13.77 -3.26 -29.87
N GLU A 438 14.64 -2.27 -29.84
CA GLU A 438 14.62 -1.10 -30.72
C GLU A 438 15.96 -1.00 -31.42
N GLY A 439 15.99 -1.22 -32.74
CA GLY A 439 17.21 -1.10 -33.54
C GLY A 439 18.34 -2.05 -33.09
N GLY A 440 18.02 -3.23 -32.56
CA GLY A 440 18.99 -4.20 -32.05
C GLY A 440 19.36 -4.01 -30.57
N ALA A 441 18.98 -2.89 -29.94
CA ALA A 441 19.18 -2.65 -28.52
C ALA A 441 17.92 -3.01 -27.72
N TRP A 442 18.10 -3.64 -26.56
CA TRP A 442 17.00 -3.85 -25.63
C TRP A 442 16.78 -2.61 -24.77
N VAL A 443 15.53 -2.17 -24.65
CA VAL A 443 15.14 -0.98 -23.90
C VAL A 443 14.00 -1.31 -22.95
N MET A 444 13.86 -0.50 -21.91
CA MET A 444 12.68 -0.47 -21.05
C MET A 444 11.99 0.90 -21.14
N ASP A 445 10.68 0.88 -21.34
CA ASP A 445 9.86 2.08 -21.33
C ASP A 445 9.34 2.35 -19.91
N LEU A 446 9.68 3.50 -19.35
CA LEU A 446 9.25 3.93 -18.02
C LEU A 446 8.13 4.96 -18.16
N THR A 447 6.91 4.53 -17.86
CA THR A 447 5.69 5.33 -17.99
C THR A 447 5.33 6.07 -16.68
N LYS A 448 4.71 7.24 -16.82
CA LYS A 448 4.48 8.26 -15.77
C LYS A 448 3.91 7.79 -14.42
N THR A 449 4.58 8.19 -13.32
CA THR A 449 4.00 8.22 -11.96
C THR A 449 3.80 9.63 -11.39
N LYS A 450 4.61 10.65 -11.73
CA LYS A 450 4.43 12.04 -11.23
C LYS A 450 5.35 13.03 -11.95
N MET A 451 4.82 13.86 -12.85
CA MET A 451 5.51 14.99 -13.51
C MET A 451 6.71 14.67 -14.44
N ASP A 452 7.29 13.47 -14.41
CA ASP A 452 8.33 13.03 -15.35
C ASP A 452 7.74 12.73 -16.73
N GLU A 453 8.47 12.95 -17.82
CA GLU A 453 8.09 12.53 -19.17
C GLU A 453 8.30 11.01 -19.34
N ASP A 454 7.46 10.36 -20.15
CA ASP A 454 7.68 8.96 -20.50
C ASP A 454 9.04 8.85 -21.18
N ARG A 455 9.82 7.82 -20.83
CA ARG A 455 11.18 7.69 -21.33
C ARG A 455 11.56 6.26 -21.64
N THR A 456 12.37 6.13 -22.68
CA THR A 456 13.00 4.89 -23.09
C THR A 456 14.40 4.84 -22.51
N VAL A 457 14.70 3.79 -21.74
CA VAL A 457 16.02 3.59 -21.14
C VAL A 457 16.64 2.31 -21.68
N PRO A 458 17.83 2.35 -22.29
CA PRO A 458 18.52 1.13 -22.71
C PRO A 458 18.87 0.22 -21.54
N LEU A 459 18.66 -1.08 -21.73
CA LEU A 459 19.13 -2.10 -20.80
C LEU A 459 20.63 -2.29 -20.97
N HIS A 460 21.36 -2.23 -19.86
CA HIS A 460 22.79 -2.46 -19.87
C HIS A 460 23.13 -3.94 -20.17
N GLU A 461 24.20 -4.19 -20.92
CA GLU A 461 24.63 -5.55 -21.31
C GLU A 461 24.79 -6.50 -20.12
N HIS A 462 25.20 -5.98 -18.97
CA HIS A 462 25.35 -6.78 -17.75
C HIS A 462 24.01 -7.36 -17.29
N VAL A 463 22.94 -6.55 -17.28
CA VAL A 463 21.60 -6.99 -16.84
C VAL A 463 21.04 -8.04 -17.79
N ILE A 464 21.31 -7.88 -19.09
CA ILE A 464 20.97 -8.85 -20.12
C ILE A 464 21.73 -10.16 -19.87
N ALA A 465 23.05 -10.08 -19.66
CA ALA A 465 23.92 -11.25 -19.48
C ALA A 465 23.61 -12.08 -18.24
N ILE A 466 23.10 -11.46 -17.16
CA ILE A 466 22.70 -12.18 -15.94
C ILE A 466 21.29 -12.77 -16.02
N GLY A 467 20.60 -12.66 -17.17
CA GLY A 467 19.36 -13.40 -17.45
C GLY A 467 18.05 -12.61 -17.33
N PHE A 468 18.09 -11.27 -17.29
CA PHE A 468 16.85 -10.50 -17.13
C PHE A 468 15.85 -10.73 -18.28
N LEU A 469 16.33 -10.86 -19.52
CA LEU A 469 15.45 -11.10 -20.67
C LEU A 469 14.83 -12.50 -20.63
N ASP A 470 15.51 -13.49 -20.05
CA ASP A 470 14.94 -14.83 -19.83
C ASP A 470 13.79 -14.77 -18.84
N TYR A 471 13.95 -14.00 -17.76
CA TYR A 471 12.88 -13.74 -16.81
C TYR A 471 11.68 -13.06 -17.50
N VAL A 472 11.91 -11.99 -18.26
CA VAL A 472 10.84 -11.28 -18.99
C VAL A 472 10.09 -12.23 -19.93
N ARG A 473 10.82 -13.07 -20.67
CA ARG A 473 10.24 -14.09 -21.55
C ARG A 473 9.40 -15.12 -20.79
N SER A 474 9.84 -15.53 -19.59
CA SER A 474 9.10 -16.48 -18.75
C SER A 474 7.76 -15.93 -18.24
N VAL A 475 7.67 -14.61 -18.02
CA VAL A 475 6.41 -13.95 -17.64
C VAL A 475 5.46 -13.82 -18.82
N GLY A 476 6.00 -13.57 -20.02
CA GLY A 476 5.24 -13.44 -21.27
C GLY A 476 4.48 -12.13 -21.40
N LYS A 477 3.48 -11.88 -20.54
CA LYS A 477 2.62 -10.69 -20.59
C LYS A 477 2.28 -10.15 -19.20
N GLY A 478 2.16 -8.82 -19.07
CA GLY A 478 1.67 -8.14 -17.88
C GLY A 478 2.75 -7.84 -16.84
N PRO A 479 2.36 -7.55 -15.57
CA PRO A 479 3.27 -7.05 -14.55
C PRO A 479 4.46 -7.97 -14.31
N LEU A 480 5.68 -7.42 -14.30
CA LEU A 480 6.90 -8.18 -14.03
C LEU A 480 7.11 -8.44 -12.55
N PHE A 481 6.70 -7.54 -11.66
CA PHE A 481 7.15 -7.58 -10.25
C PHE A 481 6.03 -7.47 -9.22
N ILE A 482 4.78 -7.45 -9.67
CA ILE A 482 3.60 -7.33 -8.81
C ILE A 482 2.76 -8.58 -9.02
N ASP A 483 2.60 -9.35 -7.94
CA ASP A 483 1.73 -10.52 -7.93
C ASP A 483 0.27 -10.10 -8.05
N PRO A 484 -0.56 -10.92 -8.73
CA PRO A 484 -1.96 -10.57 -8.95
C PRO A 484 -2.75 -10.56 -7.61
N PRO A 485 -3.91 -9.87 -7.56
CA PRO A 485 -4.81 -9.82 -6.41
C PRO A 485 -5.07 -11.17 -5.72
N GLU A 486 -5.25 -12.24 -6.50
CA GLU A 486 -5.58 -13.58 -6.03
C GLU A 486 -4.44 -14.21 -5.20
N VAL A 487 -3.21 -13.84 -5.51
CA VAL A 487 -2.00 -14.35 -4.84
C VAL A 487 -1.60 -13.45 -3.68
N SER A 488 -1.61 -12.14 -3.91
CA SER A 488 -1.26 -11.11 -2.90
C SER A 488 -2.36 -10.85 -1.86
N GLY A 489 -3.57 -11.39 -2.08
CA GLY A 489 -4.79 -11.06 -1.35
C GLY A 489 -5.30 -9.62 -1.60
N ARG A 490 -4.57 -8.83 -2.39
CA ARG A 490 -4.80 -7.39 -2.57
C ARG A 490 -6.15 -7.15 -3.25
N THR A 491 -6.94 -6.24 -2.70
CA THR A 491 -8.16 -5.78 -3.37
C THR A 491 -7.91 -4.47 -4.11
N GLU A 492 -8.72 -4.15 -5.11
CA GLU A 492 -8.69 -2.83 -5.75
C GLU A 492 -9.10 -1.69 -4.80
N ALA A 493 -9.74 -2.00 -3.66
CA ALA A 493 -10.10 -1.05 -2.62
C ALA A 493 -8.92 -0.65 -1.71
N ALA A 494 -7.72 -1.22 -1.92
CA ALA A 494 -6.56 -0.91 -1.12
C ALA A 494 -6.17 0.57 -1.20
N SER A 495 -6.00 1.21 -0.04
CA SER A 495 -5.73 2.65 0.07
C SER A 495 -4.37 3.07 -0.53
N ARG A 496 -3.43 2.12 -0.63
CA ARG A 496 -2.08 2.31 -1.17
C ARG A 496 -1.93 1.63 -2.52
N ASP A 497 -1.23 2.28 -3.43
CA ASP A 497 -0.96 1.79 -4.79
C ASP A 497 -0.08 0.52 -4.78
N ALA A 498 -0.24 -0.37 -5.77
CA ALA A 498 0.48 -1.65 -5.85
C ALA A 498 1.98 -1.45 -5.99
N SER A 499 2.37 -0.46 -6.81
CA SER A 499 3.77 -0.09 -6.98
C SER A 499 4.35 0.52 -5.70
N GLU A 500 3.54 1.22 -4.90
CA GLU A 500 4.00 1.82 -3.64
C GLU A 500 4.29 0.75 -2.59
N VAL A 501 3.36 -0.20 -2.40
CA VAL A 501 3.55 -1.34 -1.50
C VAL A 501 4.72 -2.18 -1.97
N ARG A 502 4.82 -2.45 -3.27
CA ARG A 502 5.91 -3.26 -3.81
C ARG A 502 7.27 -2.59 -3.65
N ALA A 503 7.38 -1.28 -3.93
CA ALA A 503 8.62 -0.55 -3.69
C ALA A 503 9.02 -0.58 -2.20
N SER A 504 8.07 -0.40 -1.28
CA SER A 504 8.33 -0.56 0.15
C SER A 504 8.83 -1.96 0.51
N GLY A 505 8.24 -3.01 -0.06
CA GLY A 505 8.69 -4.39 0.15
C GLY A 505 10.12 -4.65 -0.35
N VAL A 506 10.53 -4.05 -1.49
CA VAL A 506 11.93 -4.13 -1.96
C VAL A 506 12.88 -3.47 -0.95
N ALA A 507 12.52 -2.31 -0.41
CA ALA A 507 13.34 -1.63 0.59
C ALA A 507 13.49 -2.48 1.87
N VAL A 508 12.40 -3.07 2.34
CA VAL A 508 12.40 -3.97 3.51
C VAL A 508 13.32 -5.17 3.28
N PHE A 509 13.17 -5.84 2.13
CA PHE A 509 14.02 -6.97 1.78
C PHE A 509 15.49 -6.58 1.76
N MET A 510 15.84 -5.51 1.05
CA MET A 510 17.22 -5.07 0.93
C MET A 510 17.80 -4.61 2.26
N ARG A 511 16.98 -4.01 3.14
CA ARG A 511 17.40 -3.69 4.51
C ARG A 511 17.74 -4.94 5.32
N SER A 512 16.98 -6.02 5.14
CA SER A 512 17.20 -7.28 5.86
C SER A 512 18.42 -8.05 5.37
N LYS A 513 18.78 -7.96 4.09
CA LYS A 513 19.85 -8.76 3.48
C LYS A 513 21.14 -7.99 3.16
N ALA A 514 21.08 -6.67 2.97
CA ALA A 514 22.24 -5.86 2.60
C ALA A 514 22.80 -5.05 3.77
N LYS A 515 24.13 -4.93 3.82
CA LYS A 515 24.87 -4.11 4.79
C LYS A 515 24.74 -2.64 4.41
N LEU A 516 23.83 -1.95 5.08
CA LEU A 516 23.51 -0.54 4.83
C LEU A 516 23.65 0.31 6.07
N ARG A 517 24.10 1.56 5.91
CA ARG A 517 24.06 2.53 7.01
C ARG A 517 22.61 2.79 7.43
N LYS A 518 22.40 2.96 8.73
CA LYS A 518 21.07 3.15 9.36
C LYS A 518 20.18 4.21 8.69
N ASN A 519 20.78 5.28 8.14
CA ASN A 519 20.06 6.43 7.60
C ASN A 519 19.97 6.47 6.06
N VAL A 520 20.44 5.43 5.38
CA VAL A 520 20.39 5.33 3.91
C VAL A 520 19.13 4.58 3.53
N ASP A 521 18.31 5.08 2.61
CA ASP A 521 17.18 4.31 2.10
C ASP A 521 17.64 3.45 0.89
N PRO A 522 17.37 2.13 0.86
CA PRO A 522 17.86 1.23 -0.18
C PRO A 522 17.33 1.58 -1.58
N ASN A 523 16.16 2.23 -1.66
CA ASN A 523 15.52 2.60 -2.92
C ASN A 523 15.91 4.00 -3.37
N HIS A 524 16.03 4.96 -2.44
CA HIS A 524 16.27 6.37 -2.80
C HIS A 524 17.73 6.69 -3.16
N GLY A 525 18.68 5.82 -2.82
CA GLY A 525 20.10 6.05 -3.08
C GLY A 525 20.51 5.96 -4.56
N TRP A 526 19.81 5.14 -5.35
CA TRP A 526 20.23 4.74 -6.70
C TRP A 526 20.37 5.90 -7.69
N ARG A 527 19.36 6.76 -7.80
CA ARG A 527 19.39 7.86 -8.78
C ARG A 527 20.55 8.83 -8.55
N GLY A 528 20.79 9.18 -7.29
CA GLY A 528 21.89 10.07 -6.91
C GLY A 528 23.25 9.44 -7.16
N THR A 529 23.38 8.14 -6.86
CA THR A 529 24.55 7.33 -7.18
C THR A 529 24.80 7.25 -8.68
N TRP A 530 23.79 6.87 -9.46
CA TRP A 530 23.89 6.74 -10.91
C TRP A 530 24.32 8.07 -11.57
N LYS A 531 23.67 9.19 -11.22
CA LYS A 531 24.05 10.52 -11.74
C LYS A 531 25.49 10.89 -11.38
N SER A 532 25.95 10.52 -10.18
CA SER A 532 27.31 10.78 -9.73
C SER A 532 28.34 9.98 -10.52
N ILE A 533 28.07 8.68 -10.74
CA ILE A 533 28.92 7.80 -11.53
C ILE A 533 28.96 8.31 -12.98
N ALA A 534 27.80 8.59 -13.58
CA ALA A 534 27.71 9.11 -14.94
C ALA A 534 28.52 10.41 -15.11
N ALA A 535 28.41 11.34 -14.15
CA ALA A 535 29.18 12.57 -14.15
C ALA A 535 30.70 12.31 -14.13
N SER A 536 31.15 11.36 -13.30
CA SER A 536 32.58 11.00 -13.23
C SER A 536 33.11 10.32 -14.50
N LEU A 537 32.22 9.74 -15.30
CA LEU A 537 32.52 9.14 -16.61
C LEU A 537 32.43 10.16 -17.76
N GLY A 538 32.25 11.45 -17.45
CA GLY A 538 32.13 12.50 -18.46
C GLY A 538 30.84 12.44 -19.29
N ILE A 539 29.80 11.76 -18.81
CA ILE A 539 28.50 11.73 -19.48
C ILE A 539 27.82 13.09 -19.29
N GLU A 540 27.41 13.71 -20.40
CA GLU A 540 26.79 15.03 -20.39
C GLU A 540 25.46 15.07 -19.62
N GLU A 541 25.06 16.25 -19.18
CA GLU A 541 23.83 16.43 -18.38
C GLU A 541 22.58 16.00 -19.14
N ARG A 542 22.50 16.31 -20.45
CA ARG A 542 21.35 15.95 -21.29
C ARG A 542 21.05 14.45 -21.30
N TYR A 543 22.09 13.62 -21.39
CA TYR A 543 21.94 12.16 -21.34
C TYR A 543 21.58 11.65 -19.94
N ARG A 544 22.21 12.24 -18.91
CA ARG A 544 21.92 11.89 -17.51
C ARG A 544 20.47 12.19 -17.14
N ASP A 545 19.97 13.33 -17.59
CA ASP A 545 18.60 13.77 -17.36
C ASP A 545 17.59 12.94 -18.17
N ALA A 546 17.90 12.65 -19.44
CA ALA A 546 17.08 11.77 -20.28
C ALA A 546 16.92 10.37 -19.68
N ILE A 547 18.01 9.72 -19.22
CA ILE A 547 17.96 8.38 -18.62
C ILE A 547 17.21 8.40 -17.27
N THR A 548 17.43 9.42 -16.44
CA THR A 548 16.84 9.47 -15.09
C THR A 548 15.44 10.11 -15.02
N GLY A 549 14.96 10.71 -16.11
CA GLY A 549 13.64 11.33 -16.23
C GLY A 549 13.54 12.76 -15.71
N HIS A 550 14.65 13.49 -15.57
CA HIS A 550 14.58 14.88 -15.08
C HIS A 550 14.12 15.84 -16.18
N THR A 551 13.09 16.65 -15.89
CA THR A 551 12.63 17.69 -16.81
C THR A 551 13.73 18.72 -17.06
N PRO A 552 14.05 19.02 -18.33
CA PRO A 552 15.04 20.05 -18.67
C PRO A 552 14.62 21.42 -18.15
N GLY A 553 15.56 22.15 -17.53
CA GLY A 553 15.28 23.46 -16.92
C GLY A 553 15.05 24.62 -17.90
N SER A 554 15.13 24.39 -19.22
CA SER A 554 14.91 25.42 -20.24
C SER A 554 14.29 24.84 -21.53
N VAL A 555 13.52 25.67 -22.25
CA VAL A 555 12.84 25.28 -23.51
C VAL A 555 13.85 24.87 -24.59
N GLY A 556 15.00 25.55 -24.70
CA GLY A 556 16.05 25.21 -25.65
C GLY A 556 16.57 23.77 -25.52
N ARG A 557 16.66 23.26 -24.28
CA ARG A 557 17.11 21.89 -24.00
C ARG A 557 16.10 20.81 -24.42
N LYS A 558 14.84 21.16 -24.71
CA LYS A 558 13.87 20.21 -25.27
C LYS A 558 14.20 19.82 -26.71
N TYR A 559 14.90 20.69 -27.45
CA TYR A 559 15.33 20.41 -28.83
C TYR A 559 16.60 19.54 -28.92
N GLU A 560 17.24 19.24 -27.78
CA GLU A 560 18.47 18.44 -27.69
C GLU A 560 18.21 17.03 -27.11
N ALA A 561 16.95 16.56 -27.18
CA ALA A 561 16.56 15.26 -26.66
C ALA A 561 17.37 14.14 -27.37
N PRO A 562 18.11 13.31 -26.60
CA PRO A 562 18.96 12.30 -27.20
C PRO A 562 18.13 11.17 -27.81
N THR A 563 18.64 10.61 -28.91
CA THR A 563 18.09 9.41 -29.53
C THR A 563 18.39 8.16 -28.70
N THR A 564 17.61 7.09 -28.88
CA THR A 564 17.87 5.79 -28.25
C THR A 564 19.29 5.29 -28.54
N ALA A 565 19.79 5.49 -29.77
CA ALA A 565 21.14 5.09 -30.17
C ALA A 565 22.23 5.82 -29.37
N GLU A 566 22.10 7.15 -29.19
CA GLU A 566 23.03 7.90 -28.34
C GLU A 566 22.97 7.44 -26.88
N LEU A 567 21.78 7.11 -26.38
CA LEU A 567 21.63 6.58 -25.02
C LEU A 567 22.30 5.22 -24.85
N VAL A 568 22.24 4.34 -25.86
CA VAL A 568 22.93 3.04 -25.86
C VAL A 568 24.45 3.25 -25.78
N GLU A 569 24.99 4.14 -26.61
CA GLU A 569 26.43 4.46 -26.60
C GLU A 569 26.90 5.02 -25.25
N VAL A 570 26.09 5.90 -24.65
CA VAL A 570 26.36 6.44 -23.31
C VAL A 570 26.33 5.34 -22.26
N MET A 571 25.38 4.42 -22.35
CA MET A 571 25.23 3.31 -21.41
C MET A 571 26.41 2.32 -21.47
N GLN A 572 27.09 2.17 -22.62
CA GLN A 572 28.30 1.35 -22.75
C GLN A 572 29.49 1.89 -21.93
N LYS A 573 29.47 3.17 -21.52
CA LYS A 573 30.53 3.75 -20.67
C LYS A 573 30.45 3.24 -19.22
N PHE A 574 29.29 2.72 -18.79
CA PHE A 574 29.15 2.14 -17.46
C PHE A 574 29.86 0.78 -17.41
N ARG A 575 30.66 0.58 -16.36
CA ARG A 575 31.34 -0.70 -16.15
C ARG A 575 30.37 -1.73 -15.56
N ARG A 576 30.66 -3.00 -15.80
CA ARG A 576 30.01 -4.11 -15.10
C ARG A 576 30.31 -4.00 -13.60
N TYR A 577 29.28 -4.08 -12.75
CA TYR A 577 29.48 -4.21 -11.31
C TYR A 577 30.12 -5.57 -11.02
N ALA A 578 31.18 -5.61 -10.23
CA ALA A 578 31.79 -6.85 -9.76
C ALA A 578 31.10 -7.28 -8.45
N VAL A 579 30.24 -8.29 -8.51
CA VAL A 579 29.47 -8.80 -7.38
C VAL A 579 29.47 -10.31 -7.33
#